data_AF-Q6N7T5-F1
#
_entry.id   AF-Q6N7T5-F1
#
_cell.length_a   1.000
_cell.length_b   1.000
_cell.length_c   1.000
_cell.angle_alpha   90.00
_cell.angle_beta   90.00
_cell.angle_gamma   90.00
#
_symmetry.space_group_name_H-M   'P 1'
#
loop_
_entity.id
_entity.type
_entity.pdbx_description
1 polymer ?
#
loop_
_entity_poly.entity_id
_entity_poly.type
_entity_poly.pdbx_seq_one_letter_code
_entity_poly.pdbx_strand_id
1 'polypeptide(L)'
;MKGASMRIGSAASYHNDVAVLQLLSRSTSSSGKAAAASSGGVNSGGWDPAGSGNAASSLLTYTASGTLSGSGSTVSLLKTMAASSTFTNAAKGVVDDQVRALVRDGKIATLPPPKDFDPPNLSTAEQNIYHVVQGLQSLYGIQPKTLDEALANHVKTIVDTYPEMIARMKDGLASGTLPESDGWKDVIAKSEADLEAAQQGRMKITAVDDPKLVQTTNEFTVRFDGIGWSGSGTKTTANIPALQELTGTKNVLAGGGPYTSNYVISW
;
A
#
# COMPACT_ATOMS: atom_id res chain seq x y z
N MET A 1 44.08 -0.15 48.47
CA MET A 1 44.38 -0.82 47.18
C MET A 1 43.28 -0.40 46.21
N LYS A 2 43.58 0.51 45.27
CA LYS A 2 43.91 0.22 43.85
C LYS A 2 42.74 -0.50 43.15
N GLY A 3 42.08 0.05 42.13
CA GLY A 3 42.47 1.17 41.28
C GLY A 3 41.31 1.84 40.53
N ALA A 4 41.61 3.05 40.09
CA ALA A 4 40.88 3.82 39.12
C ALA A 4 41.42 3.53 37.70
N SER A 5 40.52 3.56 36.71
CA SER A 5 40.77 3.90 35.31
C SER A 5 39.44 4.50 34.82
N MET A 6 39.26 5.81 34.55
CA MET A 6 39.80 6.62 33.44
C MET A 6 39.82 5.85 32.10
N ARG A 7 39.30 6.32 30.96
CA ARG A 7 38.76 7.63 30.51
C ARG A 7 38.33 7.43 29.01
N ILE A 8 37.61 8.39 28.44
CA ILE A 8 37.48 8.70 26.97
C ILE A 8 36.47 7.84 26.18
N GLY A 9 35.53 8.39 25.38
CA GLY A 9 35.27 9.77 25.01
C GLY A 9 34.06 9.93 24.05
N SER A 10 33.65 11.19 23.93
CA SER A 10 32.97 11.91 22.84
C SER A 10 31.78 11.33 22.06
N ALA A 11 30.68 12.09 22.17
CA ALA A 11 29.84 12.63 21.10
C ALA A 11 29.76 11.93 19.74
N ALA A 12 28.53 11.62 19.33
CA ALA A 12 28.10 11.77 17.94
C ALA A 12 26.61 12.11 17.89
N SER A 13 26.34 13.41 17.84
CA SER A 13 25.17 13.94 17.15
C SER A 13 25.21 13.47 15.70
N TYR A 14 24.15 12.85 15.19
CA TYR A 14 23.94 12.72 13.75
C TYR A 14 22.74 13.59 13.35
N HIS A 15 23.04 14.88 13.19
CA HIS A 15 22.60 15.59 11.99
C HIS A 15 23.30 14.92 10.80
N ASN A 16 22.54 14.54 9.78
CA ASN A 16 23.07 14.44 8.42
C ASN A 16 22.08 15.14 7.51
N ASP A 17 22.39 16.40 7.26
CA ASP A 17 21.93 17.15 6.11
C ASP A 17 23.00 17.02 5.01
N VAL A 18 22.53 16.94 3.76
CA VAL A 18 23.21 17.34 2.50
C VAL A 18 24.11 16.31 1.78
N ALA A 19 23.63 15.86 0.61
CA ALA A 19 24.31 15.88 -0.71
C ALA A 19 24.15 14.59 -1.55
N VAL A 20 23.08 14.49 -2.35
CA VAL A 20 23.17 13.86 -3.69
C VAL A 20 22.40 14.72 -4.69
N LEU A 21 23.18 15.59 -5.34
CA LEU A 21 23.05 16.07 -6.73
C LEU A 21 21.82 16.90 -7.11
N GLN A 22 21.92 18.19 -6.79
CA GLN A 22 21.76 19.24 -7.80
C GLN A 22 22.72 18.97 -8.98
N LEU A 23 22.21 18.37 -10.06
CA LEU A 23 22.80 18.53 -11.39
C LEU A 23 21.71 18.39 -12.45
N LEU A 24 20.96 19.49 -12.67
CA LEU A 24 20.55 20.02 -13.97
C LEU A 24 19.62 21.25 -13.74
N SER A 25 20.21 22.34 -13.26
CA SER A 25 19.54 23.65 -13.18
C SER A 25 20.48 24.76 -13.68
N ARG A 26 21.24 24.46 -14.75
CA ARG A 26 22.08 25.42 -15.46
C ARG A 26 21.97 25.23 -16.97
N SER A 27 20.76 25.40 -17.48
CA SER A 27 20.53 25.77 -18.89
C SER A 27 19.06 26.13 -19.07
N THR A 28 18.67 27.35 -18.67
CA THR A 28 17.70 28.22 -19.38
C THR A 28 17.24 29.34 -18.46
N SER A 29 18.08 30.34 -18.29
CA SER A 29 17.62 31.67 -17.93
C SER A 29 18.54 32.71 -18.56
N SER A 30 18.35 32.92 -19.86
CA SER A 30 18.52 34.22 -20.50
C SER A 30 17.19 34.58 -21.17
N SER A 31 16.36 35.29 -20.41
CA SER A 31 15.22 36.03 -20.92
C SER A 31 15.73 37.28 -21.68
N GLY A 32 15.26 37.48 -22.91
CA GLY A 32 15.06 38.85 -23.43
C GLY A 32 15.50 39.15 -24.87
N LYS A 33 14.48 39.31 -25.73
CA LYS A 33 14.34 40.23 -26.88
C LYS A 33 14.96 39.91 -28.26
N ALA A 34 14.02 39.59 -29.17
CA ALA A 34 13.74 40.20 -30.49
C ALA A 34 14.86 40.37 -31.54
N ALA A 35 14.73 39.72 -32.70
CA ALA A 35 14.32 40.33 -33.98
C ALA A 35 14.52 39.38 -35.20
N ALA A 36 13.49 39.37 -36.06
CA ALA A 36 13.45 39.24 -37.52
C ALA A 36 14.47 38.39 -38.36
N ALA A 37 13.84 37.61 -39.26
CA ALA A 37 14.14 37.45 -40.69
C ALA A 37 14.90 36.22 -41.24
N SER A 38 14.18 35.58 -42.17
CA SER A 38 14.61 35.02 -43.47
C SER A 38 15.15 33.58 -43.61
N SER A 39 14.32 32.80 -44.34
CA SER A 39 14.59 31.96 -45.52
C SER A 39 15.47 30.71 -45.45
N GLY A 40 14.84 29.58 -45.82
CA GLY A 40 15.41 28.64 -46.80
C GLY A 40 15.60 27.18 -46.37
N GLY A 41 14.93 26.25 -47.08
CA GLY A 41 15.59 24.99 -47.49
C GLY A 41 15.24 23.67 -46.79
N VAL A 42 14.18 23.01 -47.29
CA VAL A 42 13.99 21.58 -47.63
C VAL A 42 15.10 20.55 -47.31
N ASN A 43 14.76 19.45 -46.60
CA ASN A 43 14.92 17.99 -46.95
C ASN A 43 14.79 17.11 -45.68
N SER A 44 13.80 16.23 -45.55
CA SER A 44 13.66 14.84 -46.06
C SER A 44 14.42 13.77 -45.25
N GLY A 45 13.67 12.85 -44.64
CA GLY A 45 14.05 11.45 -44.44
C GLY A 45 14.82 11.12 -43.17
N GLY A 46 14.34 10.12 -42.42
CA GLY A 46 15.14 9.45 -41.40
C GLY A 46 14.35 8.99 -40.18
N TRP A 47 13.42 8.06 -40.39
CA TRP A 47 13.00 7.17 -39.31
C TRP A 47 14.06 6.08 -39.21
N ASP A 48 14.74 5.95 -38.07
CA ASP A 48 15.26 4.66 -37.65
C ASP A 48 15.31 4.57 -36.11
N PRO A 49 14.71 3.51 -35.50
CA PRO A 49 14.66 3.30 -34.08
C PRO A 49 15.84 2.42 -33.64
N ALA A 50 16.62 2.86 -32.66
CA ALA A 50 17.61 2.00 -32.01
C ALA A 50 17.47 2.13 -30.49
N GLY A 51 17.13 0.99 -29.88
CA GLY A 51 16.83 0.87 -28.47
C GLY A 51 18.03 1.04 -27.54
N SER A 52 17.69 1.49 -26.32
CA SER A 52 18.39 1.25 -25.04
C SER A 52 18.16 2.37 -24.00
N GLY A 53 17.08 3.17 -24.11
CA GLY A 53 16.83 4.29 -23.18
C GLY A 53 15.49 4.33 -22.41
N ASN A 54 14.51 3.48 -22.75
CA ASN A 54 13.11 3.71 -22.31
C ASN A 54 12.71 3.13 -20.96
N ALA A 55 13.50 2.23 -20.36
CA ALA A 55 13.16 1.70 -19.04
C ALA A 55 13.43 2.72 -17.92
N ALA A 56 14.55 3.46 -17.99
CA ALA A 56 14.88 4.50 -17.01
C ALA A 56 14.00 5.76 -17.19
N SER A 57 13.68 6.12 -18.43
CA SER A 57 12.91 7.34 -18.73
C SER A 57 11.42 7.22 -18.37
N SER A 58 10.83 6.03 -18.46
CA SER A 58 9.42 5.80 -18.06
C SER A 58 9.24 5.76 -16.54
N LEU A 59 10.26 5.35 -15.78
CA LEU A 59 10.28 5.37 -14.31
C LEU A 59 10.36 6.80 -13.74
N LEU A 60 11.00 7.73 -14.45
CA LEU A 60 11.06 9.15 -14.09
C LEU A 60 9.74 9.91 -14.34
N THR A 61 8.87 9.39 -15.22
CA THR A 61 7.65 10.11 -15.65
C THR A 61 6.52 10.09 -14.63
N TYR A 62 6.47 9.10 -13.74
CA TYR A 62 5.36 8.91 -12.80
C TYR A 62 5.72 9.19 -11.33
N THR A 63 6.99 9.54 -11.07
CA THR A 63 7.49 9.80 -9.73
C THR A 63 7.31 11.28 -9.38
N ALA A 64 6.37 11.56 -8.49
CA ALA A 64 6.40 12.75 -7.66
C ALA A 64 6.38 12.26 -6.20
N SER A 65 7.38 12.65 -5.41
CA SER A 65 7.38 12.41 -3.97
C SER A 65 6.24 13.23 -3.35
N GLY A 66 5.09 12.57 -3.10
CA GLY A 66 3.95 13.17 -2.42
C GLY A 66 2.59 12.90 -3.09
N THR A 67 1.52 13.25 -2.40
CA THR A 67 0.16 13.28 -2.95
C THR A 67 0.03 14.43 -3.92
N LEU A 68 -0.56 14.17 -5.10
CA LEU A 68 -0.86 15.24 -6.05
C LEU A 68 -1.97 16.14 -5.47
N SER A 69 -1.58 17.34 -5.05
CA SER A 69 -2.48 18.39 -4.57
C SER A 69 -2.91 19.26 -5.75
N GLY A 70 -3.97 18.86 -6.46
CA GLY A 70 -4.61 19.66 -7.50
C GLY A 70 -5.11 18.85 -8.69
N SER A 71 -6.36 19.10 -9.10
CA SER A 71 -7.03 18.40 -10.20
C SER A 71 -6.25 18.48 -11.53
N GLY A 72 -5.62 19.62 -11.83
CA GLY A 72 -4.83 19.81 -13.05
C GLY A 72 -3.62 18.87 -13.15
N SER A 73 -2.83 18.72 -12.07
CA SER A 73 -1.66 17.84 -12.05
C SER A 73 -2.05 16.36 -12.14
N THR A 74 -3.15 15.98 -11.49
CA THR A 74 -3.70 14.62 -11.61
C THR A 74 -4.17 14.32 -13.03
N VAL A 75 -4.89 15.25 -13.68
CA VAL A 75 -5.34 15.08 -15.08
C VAL A 75 -4.14 14.95 -16.02
N SER A 76 -3.11 15.77 -15.88
CA SER A 76 -1.88 15.66 -16.67
C SER A 76 -1.21 14.30 -16.50
N LEU A 77 -1.08 13.81 -15.26
CA LEU A 77 -0.52 12.49 -14.99
C LEU A 77 -1.32 11.38 -15.66
N LEU A 78 -2.66 11.41 -15.54
CA LEU A 78 -3.55 10.41 -16.15
C LEU A 78 -3.44 10.40 -17.68
N LYS A 79 -3.31 11.57 -18.31
CA LYS A 79 -3.06 11.69 -19.76
C LYS A 79 -1.71 11.08 -20.15
N THR A 80 -0.67 11.32 -19.35
CA THR A 80 0.64 10.73 -19.57
C THR A 80 0.63 9.21 -19.41
N MET A 81 -0.08 8.69 -18.41
CA MET A 81 -0.29 7.24 -18.24
C MET A 81 -1.06 6.65 -19.42
N ALA A 82 -2.14 7.31 -19.87
CA ALA A 82 -2.95 6.86 -21.01
C ALA A 82 -2.17 6.81 -22.33
N ALA A 83 -1.17 7.67 -22.50
CA ALA A 83 -0.27 7.66 -23.66
C ALA A 83 0.80 6.55 -23.58
N SER A 84 0.95 5.87 -22.44
CA SER A 84 1.98 4.86 -22.22
C SER A 84 1.47 3.44 -22.41
N SER A 85 2.24 2.62 -23.09
CA SER A 85 1.93 1.19 -23.27
C SER A 85 1.84 0.43 -21.94
N THR A 86 2.53 0.90 -20.89
CA THR A 86 2.48 0.35 -19.53
C THR A 86 1.07 0.29 -18.95
N PHE A 87 0.19 1.23 -19.30
CA PHE A 87 -1.17 1.32 -18.74
C PHE A 87 -2.25 0.82 -19.70
N THR A 88 -1.88 0.11 -20.78
CA THR A 88 -2.85 -0.35 -21.80
C THR A 88 -3.97 -1.21 -21.23
N ASN A 89 -3.67 -2.08 -20.25
CA ASN A 89 -4.68 -2.91 -19.59
C ASN A 89 -5.50 -2.08 -18.59
N ALA A 90 -4.83 -1.22 -17.81
CA ALA A 90 -5.51 -0.31 -16.88
C ALA A 90 -6.48 0.63 -17.60
N ALA A 91 -6.17 1.09 -18.82
CA ALA A 91 -7.07 1.85 -19.69
C ALA A 91 -8.34 1.08 -20.08
N LYS A 92 -8.31 -0.24 -20.03
CA LYS A 92 -9.46 -1.14 -20.23
C LYS A 92 -10.12 -1.57 -18.92
N GLY A 93 -9.68 -1.03 -17.78
CA GLY A 93 -10.16 -1.40 -16.45
C GLY A 93 -9.61 -2.73 -15.93
N VAL A 94 -8.50 -3.23 -16.49
CA VAL A 94 -7.89 -4.50 -16.13
C VAL A 94 -6.57 -4.26 -15.40
N VAL A 95 -6.40 -4.89 -14.23
CA VAL A 95 -5.14 -4.87 -13.47
C VAL A 95 -4.19 -5.94 -13.99
N ASP A 96 -2.93 -5.56 -14.21
CA ASP A 96 -1.84 -6.49 -14.50
C ASP A 96 -0.67 -6.35 -13.50
N ASP A 97 0.29 -7.27 -13.61
CA ASP A 97 1.44 -7.35 -12.71
C ASP A 97 2.35 -6.13 -12.79
N GLN A 98 2.43 -5.49 -13.96
CA GLN A 98 3.29 -4.33 -14.17
C GLN A 98 2.74 -3.10 -13.42
N VAL A 99 1.45 -2.79 -13.59
CA VAL A 99 0.81 -1.69 -12.85
C VAL A 99 0.79 -1.99 -11.35
N ARG A 100 0.55 -3.25 -10.96
CA ARG A 100 0.59 -3.68 -9.56
C ARG A 100 1.95 -3.40 -8.92
N ALA A 101 3.05 -3.76 -9.58
CA ALA A 101 4.40 -3.52 -9.08
C ALA A 101 4.71 -2.02 -8.97
N LEU A 102 4.35 -1.22 -9.98
CA LEU A 102 4.56 0.22 -9.96
C LEU A 102 3.86 0.91 -8.78
N VAL A 103 2.61 0.53 -8.51
CA VAL A 103 1.85 1.06 -7.36
C VAL A 103 2.46 0.59 -6.04
N ARG A 104 2.70 -0.72 -5.89
CA ARG A 104 3.25 -1.30 -4.65
C ARG A 104 4.57 -0.66 -4.25
N ASP A 105 5.44 -0.43 -5.23
CA ASP A 105 6.79 0.09 -5.03
C ASP A 105 6.81 1.63 -4.94
N GLY A 106 5.65 2.30 -4.94
CA GLY A 106 5.55 3.76 -4.81
C GLY A 106 6.11 4.54 -6.02
N LYS A 107 6.18 3.91 -7.20
CA LYS A 107 6.71 4.52 -8.43
C LYS A 107 5.71 5.41 -9.15
N ILE A 108 4.48 5.47 -8.65
CA ILE A 108 3.40 6.32 -9.15
C ILE A 108 2.99 7.27 -8.03
N ALA A 109 2.97 8.57 -8.32
CA ALA A 109 2.47 9.60 -7.41
C ALA A 109 1.07 9.26 -6.87
N THR A 110 0.82 9.53 -5.59
CA THR A 110 -0.46 9.19 -4.97
C THR A 110 -1.58 10.02 -5.58
N LEU A 111 -2.56 9.34 -6.16
CA LEU A 111 -3.75 9.95 -6.72
C LEU A 111 -4.70 10.39 -5.60
N PRO A 112 -5.38 11.54 -5.76
CA PRO A 112 -6.40 11.97 -4.79
C PRO A 112 -7.54 10.95 -4.71
N PRO A 113 -8.15 10.76 -3.53
CA PRO A 113 -9.28 9.84 -3.37
C PRO A 113 -10.52 10.35 -4.13
N PRO A 114 -11.47 9.48 -4.50
CA PRO A 114 -12.60 9.85 -5.38
C PRO A 114 -13.45 11.01 -4.86
N LYS A 115 -13.61 11.12 -3.53
CA LYS A 115 -14.34 12.22 -2.89
C LYS A 115 -13.69 13.60 -3.09
N ASP A 116 -12.39 13.63 -3.35
CA ASP A 116 -11.59 14.85 -3.49
C ASP A 116 -11.16 15.08 -4.96
N PHE A 117 -11.65 14.26 -5.89
CA PHE A 117 -11.30 14.33 -7.30
C PHE A 117 -12.49 14.02 -8.19
N ASP A 118 -13.08 15.10 -8.73
CA ASP A 118 -14.08 15.04 -9.78
C ASP A 118 -13.54 15.80 -11.00
N PRO A 119 -12.82 15.13 -11.92
CA PRO A 119 -12.30 15.79 -13.11
C PRO A 119 -13.36 15.77 -14.22
N PRO A 120 -14.02 16.91 -14.54
CA PRO A 120 -14.71 17.00 -15.81
C PRO A 120 -13.67 16.88 -16.94
N ASN A 121 -14.00 16.09 -17.96
CA ASN A 121 -13.23 15.90 -19.21
C ASN A 121 -12.11 14.83 -19.23
N LEU A 122 -12.18 13.78 -18.40
CA LEU A 122 -11.39 12.57 -18.64
C LEU A 122 -12.05 11.66 -19.69
N SER A 123 -11.26 11.08 -20.59
CA SER A 123 -11.70 9.98 -21.45
C SER A 123 -11.97 8.71 -20.63
N THR A 124 -12.74 7.76 -21.17
CA THR A 124 -12.98 6.46 -20.51
C THR A 124 -11.68 5.75 -20.15
N ALA A 125 -10.66 5.82 -21.02
CA ALA A 125 -9.35 5.23 -20.75
C ALA A 125 -8.67 5.85 -19.53
N GLU A 126 -8.69 7.18 -19.41
CA GLU A 126 -8.11 7.91 -18.28
C GLU A 126 -8.87 7.67 -16.97
N GLN A 127 -10.21 7.57 -17.03
CA GLN A 127 -11.03 7.21 -15.87
C GLN A 127 -10.71 5.80 -15.39
N ASN A 128 -10.61 4.84 -16.30
CA ASN A 128 -10.25 3.46 -15.95
C ASN A 128 -8.85 3.40 -15.30
N ILE A 129 -7.87 4.12 -15.83
CA ILE A 129 -6.53 4.23 -15.23
C ILE A 129 -6.62 4.82 -13.83
N TYR A 130 -7.37 5.91 -13.64
CA TYR A 130 -7.57 6.52 -12.33
C TYR A 130 -8.10 5.51 -11.32
N HIS A 131 -9.20 4.82 -11.64
CA HIS A 131 -9.82 3.86 -10.71
C HIS A 131 -8.93 2.66 -10.42
N VAL A 132 -8.24 2.11 -11.43
CA VAL A 132 -7.29 1.01 -11.25
C VAL A 132 -6.13 1.43 -10.35
N VAL A 133 -5.47 2.54 -10.65
CA VAL A 133 -4.28 2.99 -9.92
C VAL A 133 -4.65 3.46 -8.51
N GLN A 134 -5.69 4.28 -8.35
CA GLN A 134 -6.13 4.78 -7.06
C GLN A 134 -6.68 3.65 -6.17
N GLY A 135 -7.40 2.69 -6.77
CA GLY A 135 -7.88 1.50 -6.07
C GLY A 135 -6.72 0.64 -5.56
N LEU A 136 -5.71 0.37 -6.40
CA LEU A 136 -4.50 -0.33 -5.98
C LEU A 136 -3.74 0.46 -4.90
N GLN A 137 -3.59 1.79 -5.05
CA GLN A 137 -2.93 2.64 -4.05
C GLN A 137 -3.64 2.56 -2.69
N SER A 138 -4.97 2.54 -2.70
CA SER A 138 -5.78 2.38 -1.48
C SER A 138 -5.57 1.00 -0.85
N LEU A 139 -5.66 -0.06 -1.66
CA LEU A 139 -5.46 -1.44 -1.19
C LEU A 139 -4.06 -1.65 -0.62
N TYR A 140 -3.02 -1.14 -1.29
CA TYR A 140 -1.65 -1.22 -0.78
C TYR A 140 -1.41 -0.29 0.41
N GLY A 141 -2.07 0.87 0.45
CA GLY A 141 -1.96 1.85 1.52
C GLY A 141 -2.40 1.32 2.87
N ILE A 142 -3.44 0.47 2.90
CA ILE A 142 -3.94 -0.14 4.14
C ILE A 142 -3.15 -1.37 4.60
N GLN A 143 -2.24 -1.90 3.78
CA GLN A 143 -1.44 -3.07 4.16
C GLN A 143 -0.34 -2.67 5.13
N PRO A 144 -0.16 -3.40 6.24
CA PRO A 144 0.94 -3.14 7.16
C PRO A 144 2.27 -3.29 6.43
N LYS A 145 3.22 -2.39 6.72
CA LYS A 145 4.56 -2.40 6.12
C LYS A 145 5.55 -3.26 6.92
N THR A 146 5.23 -3.54 8.17
CA THR A 146 6.07 -4.31 9.09
C THR A 146 5.22 -5.28 9.91
N LEU A 147 5.86 -6.29 10.52
CA LEU A 147 5.17 -7.18 11.46
C LEU A 147 4.67 -6.42 12.70
N ASP A 148 5.44 -5.46 13.22
CA ASP A 148 5.03 -4.64 14.35
C ASP A 148 3.78 -3.82 14.02
N GLU A 149 3.71 -3.24 12.82
CA GLU A 149 2.52 -2.53 12.35
C GLU A 149 1.33 -3.48 12.16
N ALA A 150 1.56 -4.71 11.66
CA ALA A 150 0.49 -5.71 11.55
C ALA A 150 -0.08 -6.08 12.92
N LEU A 151 0.78 -6.32 13.92
CA LEU A 151 0.36 -6.58 15.29
C LEU A 151 -0.37 -5.38 15.90
N ALA A 152 0.19 -4.17 15.75
CA ALA A 152 -0.40 -2.95 16.27
C ALA A 152 -1.79 -2.67 15.67
N ASN A 153 -1.95 -2.83 14.35
CA ASN A 153 -3.24 -2.67 13.67
C ASN A 153 -4.27 -3.70 14.15
N HIS A 154 -3.86 -4.95 14.38
CA HIS A 154 -4.74 -5.99 14.91
C HIS A 154 -5.18 -5.69 16.35
N VAL A 155 -4.23 -5.38 17.24
CA VAL A 155 -4.50 -4.98 18.62
C VAL A 155 -5.42 -3.77 18.66
N LYS A 156 -5.16 -2.75 17.85
CA LYS A 156 -6.00 -1.56 17.73
C LYS A 156 -7.43 -1.93 17.32
N THR A 157 -7.58 -2.79 16.31
CA THR A 157 -8.91 -3.24 15.86
C THR A 157 -9.68 -3.90 16.99
N ILE A 158 -9.05 -4.80 17.74
CA ILE A 158 -9.69 -5.47 18.87
C ILE A 158 -10.09 -4.47 19.94
N VAL A 159 -9.16 -3.62 20.39
CA VAL A 159 -9.42 -2.64 21.46
C VAL A 159 -10.51 -1.65 21.08
N ASP A 160 -10.55 -1.19 19.83
CA ASP A 160 -11.52 -0.20 19.37
C ASP A 160 -12.91 -0.80 19.11
N THR A 161 -13.00 -2.05 18.62
CA THR A 161 -14.27 -2.61 18.11
C THR A 161 -14.90 -3.68 19.00
N TYR A 162 -14.10 -4.48 19.73
CA TYR A 162 -14.64 -5.60 20.49
C TYR A 162 -15.51 -5.18 21.67
N PRO A 163 -15.26 -4.08 22.42
CA PRO A 163 -16.11 -3.70 23.54
C PRO A 163 -17.59 -3.52 23.15
N GLU A 164 -17.86 -2.79 22.07
CA GLU A 164 -19.22 -2.57 21.57
C GLU A 164 -19.82 -3.85 20.97
N MET A 165 -19.02 -4.60 20.20
CA MET A 165 -19.45 -5.88 19.62
C MET A 165 -19.87 -6.88 20.70
N ILE A 166 -19.06 -7.04 21.75
CA ILE A 166 -19.34 -7.92 22.89
C ILE A 166 -20.60 -7.47 23.62
N ALA A 167 -20.77 -6.17 23.85
CA ALA A 167 -21.97 -5.63 24.49
C ALA A 167 -23.24 -5.97 23.69
N ARG A 168 -23.21 -5.78 22.36
CA ARG A 168 -24.32 -6.15 21.47
C ARG A 168 -24.62 -7.66 21.49
N MET A 169 -23.59 -8.50 21.48
CA MET A 169 -23.79 -9.95 21.54
C MET A 169 -24.42 -10.39 22.88
N LYS A 170 -23.98 -9.80 24.01
CA LYS A 170 -24.57 -10.05 25.32
C LYS A 170 -26.04 -9.61 25.40
N ASP A 171 -26.35 -8.43 24.85
CA ASP A 171 -27.73 -7.92 24.78
C ASP A 171 -28.61 -8.80 23.87
N GLY A 172 -28.08 -9.24 22.74
CA GLY A 172 -28.76 -10.17 21.83
C GLY A 172 -29.06 -11.53 22.47
N LEU A 173 -28.14 -12.02 23.30
CA LEU A 173 -28.33 -13.26 24.08
C LEU A 173 -29.42 -13.07 25.16
N ALA A 174 -29.38 -11.94 25.88
CA ALA A 174 -30.33 -11.64 26.94
C ALA A 174 -31.75 -11.38 26.42
N SER A 175 -31.88 -10.75 25.25
CA SER A 175 -33.15 -10.48 24.58
C SER A 175 -33.70 -11.67 23.79
N GLY A 176 -32.90 -12.72 23.60
CA GLY A 176 -33.28 -13.92 22.85
C GLY A 176 -33.21 -13.77 21.33
N THR A 177 -32.69 -12.65 20.81
CA THR A 177 -32.45 -12.48 19.36
C THR A 177 -31.26 -13.32 18.87
N LEU A 178 -30.35 -13.68 19.78
CA LEU A 178 -29.26 -14.63 19.54
C LEU A 178 -29.56 -15.91 20.35
N PRO A 179 -29.94 -17.02 19.70
CA PRO A 179 -30.26 -18.27 20.39
C PRO A 179 -29.04 -18.87 21.10
N GLU A 180 -29.16 -19.25 22.38
CA GLU A 180 -28.05 -19.87 23.10
C GLU A 180 -27.52 -21.15 22.42
N SER A 181 -28.41 -21.88 21.72
CA SER A 181 -28.10 -23.10 20.98
C SER A 181 -27.04 -22.91 19.90
N ASP A 182 -26.83 -21.68 19.43
CA ASP A 182 -25.93 -21.37 18.31
C ASP A 182 -24.48 -21.13 18.79
N GLY A 183 -24.21 -21.34 20.09
CA GLY A 183 -22.86 -21.24 20.64
C GLY A 183 -22.39 -19.80 20.92
N TRP A 184 -23.30 -18.82 20.93
CA TRP A 184 -22.95 -17.40 21.17
C TRP A 184 -22.23 -17.15 22.50
N LYS A 185 -22.47 -17.98 23.52
CA LYS A 185 -21.72 -17.91 24.78
C LYS A 185 -20.22 -18.13 24.58
N ASP A 186 -19.84 -19.09 23.75
CA ASP A 186 -18.44 -19.39 23.45
C ASP A 186 -17.82 -18.29 22.57
N VAL A 187 -18.59 -17.74 21.62
CA VAL A 187 -18.17 -16.60 20.78
C VAL A 187 -17.89 -15.36 21.62
N ILE A 188 -18.77 -15.04 22.58
CA ILE A 188 -18.59 -13.93 23.51
C ILE A 188 -17.35 -14.15 24.37
N ALA A 189 -17.23 -15.32 25.01
CA ALA A 189 -16.09 -15.65 25.86
C ALA A 189 -14.76 -15.60 25.10
N LYS A 190 -14.73 -16.08 23.85
CA LYS A 190 -13.57 -15.95 22.98
C LYS A 190 -13.24 -14.49 22.68
N SER A 191 -14.23 -13.67 22.33
CA SER A 191 -14.03 -12.26 22.04
C SER A 191 -13.51 -11.49 23.27
N GLU A 192 -13.99 -11.83 24.47
CA GLU A 192 -13.50 -11.26 25.72
C GLU A 192 -12.04 -11.63 25.98
N ALA A 193 -11.65 -12.89 25.76
CA ALA A 193 -10.28 -13.35 25.92
C ALA A 193 -9.32 -12.66 24.93
N ASP A 194 -9.77 -12.45 23.70
CA ASP A 194 -9.02 -11.72 22.67
C ASP A 194 -8.85 -10.24 23.06
N LEU A 195 -9.90 -9.59 23.57
CA LEU A 195 -9.85 -8.21 24.08
C LEU A 195 -8.91 -8.06 25.28
N GLU A 196 -8.99 -8.97 26.24
CA GLU A 196 -8.12 -8.98 27.41
C GLU A 196 -6.64 -9.15 27.00
N ALA A 197 -6.36 -10.08 26.08
CA ALA A 197 -5.01 -10.32 25.59
C ALA A 197 -4.43 -9.11 24.85
N ALA A 198 -5.25 -8.41 24.07
CA ALA A 198 -4.87 -7.16 23.41
C ALA A 198 -4.57 -6.06 24.42
N GLN A 199 -5.44 -5.84 25.41
CA GLN A 199 -5.28 -4.80 26.44
C GLN A 199 -4.08 -5.04 27.36
N GLN A 200 -3.77 -6.30 27.66
CA GLN A 200 -2.63 -6.67 28.51
C GLN A 200 -1.31 -6.80 27.74
N GLY A 201 -1.30 -6.61 26.42
CA GLY A 201 -0.10 -6.75 25.60
C GLY A 201 0.44 -8.19 25.52
N ARG A 202 -0.43 -9.20 25.64
CA ARG A 202 -0.05 -10.62 25.57
C ARG A 202 0.11 -11.15 24.14
N MET A 203 -0.46 -10.45 23.16
CA MET A 203 -0.37 -10.84 21.75
C MET A 203 1.06 -10.70 21.23
N LYS A 204 1.54 -11.75 20.54
CA LYS A 204 2.85 -11.81 19.90
C LYS A 204 2.70 -12.10 18.42
N ILE A 205 3.55 -11.52 17.59
CA ILE A 205 3.61 -11.83 16.16
C ILE A 205 4.93 -12.53 15.82
N THR A 206 4.85 -13.58 15.01
CA THR A 206 6.01 -14.36 14.57
C THR A 206 5.93 -14.58 13.07
N ALA A 207 7.04 -14.35 12.36
CA ALA A 207 7.16 -14.69 10.95
C ALA A 207 7.10 -16.21 10.75
N VAL A 208 6.45 -16.66 9.68
CA VAL A 208 6.31 -18.08 9.34
C VAL A 208 6.76 -18.27 7.90
N ASP A 209 7.90 -18.91 7.70
CA ASP A 209 8.45 -19.14 6.36
C ASP A 209 7.92 -20.43 5.70
N ASP A 210 7.32 -21.34 6.46
CA ASP A 210 6.80 -22.59 5.92
C ASP A 210 5.41 -22.38 5.26
N PRO A 211 5.31 -22.50 3.92
CA PRO A 211 4.04 -22.35 3.21
C PRO A 211 3.01 -23.44 3.54
N LYS A 212 3.41 -24.56 4.17
CA LYS A 212 2.48 -25.58 4.67
C LYS A 212 1.77 -25.14 5.95
N LEU A 213 2.35 -24.17 6.68
CA LEU A 213 1.77 -23.62 7.90
C LEU A 213 0.94 -22.38 7.61
N VAL A 214 1.49 -21.43 6.85
CA VAL A 214 0.79 -20.22 6.44
C VAL A 214 1.17 -19.89 5.00
N GLN A 215 0.15 -19.66 4.16
CA GLN A 215 0.34 -19.19 2.80
C GLN A 215 -0.61 -18.04 2.52
N THR A 216 -0.05 -16.88 2.20
CA THR A 216 -0.81 -15.72 1.73
C THR A 216 -0.60 -15.51 0.24
N THR A 217 -1.71 -15.40 -0.49
CA THR A 217 -1.75 -14.99 -1.89
C THR A 217 -2.12 -13.51 -1.97
N ASN A 218 -1.31 -12.74 -2.69
CA ASN A 218 -1.55 -11.33 -2.97
C ASN A 218 -2.42 -11.19 -4.23
N GLU A 219 -3.73 -11.04 -4.05
CA GLU A 219 -4.75 -10.97 -5.11
C GLU A 219 -5.16 -9.52 -5.45
N PHE A 220 -4.23 -8.56 -5.31
CA PHE A 220 -4.45 -7.13 -5.54
C PHE A 220 -4.99 -6.88 -6.94
N THR A 221 -6.31 -6.74 -7.02
CA THR A 221 -7.08 -6.57 -8.24
C THR A 221 -8.16 -5.54 -7.99
N VAL A 222 -8.53 -4.82 -9.05
CA VAL A 222 -9.56 -3.79 -9.06
C VAL A 222 -10.41 -4.03 -10.30
N ARG A 223 -11.73 -4.06 -10.17
CA ARG A 223 -12.65 -4.32 -11.27
C ARG A 223 -13.92 -3.51 -11.14
N PHE A 224 -14.50 -3.15 -12.29
CA PHE A 224 -15.83 -2.56 -12.36
C PHE A 224 -16.88 -3.69 -12.47
N ASP A 225 -17.88 -3.69 -11.61
CA ASP A 225 -18.93 -4.73 -11.57
C ASP A 225 -20.25 -4.29 -12.24
N GLY A 226 -20.27 -3.12 -12.88
CA GLY A 226 -21.47 -2.53 -13.47
C GLY A 226 -22.17 -1.52 -12.56
N ILE A 227 -21.94 -1.57 -11.25
CA ILE A 227 -22.51 -0.65 -10.25
C ILE A 227 -21.39 0.24 -9.69
N GLY A 228 -20.21 -0.32 -9.47
CA GLY A 228 -19.06 0.40 -8.92
C GLY A 228 -17.75 -0.34 -9.12
N TRP A 229 -16.69 0.26 -8.57
CA TRP A 229 -15.35 -0.34 -8.53
C TRP A 229 -15.17 -1.11 -7.23
N SER A 230 -14.76 -2.37 -7.33
CA SER A 230 -14.43 -3.25 -6.21
C SER A 230 -12.99 -3.72 -6.33
N GLY A 231 -12.38 -4.13 -5.21
CA GLY A 231 -11.04 -4.68 -5.21
C GLY A 231 -10.85 -5.82 -4.23
N SER A 232 -9.89 -6.70 -4.56
CA SER A 232 -9.45 -7.80 -3.70
C SER A 232 -8.03 -7.51 -3.22
N GLY A 233 -7.70 -7.86 -1.98
CA GLY A 233 -6.39 -7.61 -1.38
C GLY A 233 -5.58 -8.89 -1.23
N THR A 234 -5.67 -9.52 -0.07
CA THR A 234 -4.92 -10.72 0.29
C THR A 234 -5.86 -11.86 0.65
N LYS A 235 -5.39 -13.09 0.43
CA LYS A 235 -6.06 -14.32 0.88
C LYS A 235 -5.05 -15.18 1.62
N THR A 236 -5.35 -15.55 2.87
CA THR A 236 -4.46 -16.38 3.69
C THR A 236 -5.09 -17.74 3.95
N THR A 237 -4.33 -18.81 3.71
CA THR A 237 -4.63 -20.17 4.16
C THR A 237 -3.65 -20.56 5.27
N ALA A 238 -4.12 -21.32 6.26
CA ALA A 238 -3.30 -21.68 7.40
C ALA A 238 -3.68 -23.04 7.99
N ASN A 239 -2.67 -23.76 8.48
CA ASN A 239 -2.86 -24.99 9.26
C ASN A 239 -2.96 -24.62 10.75
N ILE A 240 -4.17 -24.31 11.20
CA ILE A 240 -4.43 -23.84 12.58
C ILE A 240 -3.93 -24.83 13.65
N PRO A 241 -4.20 -26.15 13.58
CA PRO A 241 -3.68 -27.10 14.55
C PRO A 241 -2.14 -27.09 14.66
N ALA A 242 -1.44 -27.06 13.52
CA ALA A 242 0.03 -27.04 13.53
C ALA A 242 0.58 -25.70 14.05
N LEU A 243 -0.11 -24.59 13.81
CA LEU A 243 0.26 -23.28 14.39
C LEU A 243 0.05 -23.23 15.90
N GLN A 244 -1.02 -23.86 16.41
CA GLN A 244 -1.26 -23.98 17.85
C GLN A 244 -0.17 -24.82 18.53
N GLU A 245 0.24 -25.92 17.90
CA GLU A 245 1.37 -26.74 18.37
C GLU A 245 2.69 -25.95 18.35
N LEU A 246 2.96 -25.24 17.26
CA LEU A 246 4.17 -24.42 17.11
C LEU A 246 4.26 -23.29 18.15
N THR A 247 3.14 -22.63 18.42
CA THR A 247 3.09 -21.46 19.32
C THR A 247 2.84 -21.83 20.78
N GLY A 248 2.43 -23.06 21.06
CA GLY A 248 2.09 -23.53 22.40
C GLY A 248 0.81 -22.91 22.97
N THR A 249 -0.04 -22.30 22.14
CA THR A 249 -1.34 -21.74 22.54
C THR A 249 -2.45 -22.17 21.60
N LYS A 250 -3.68 -22.13 22.08
CA LYS A 250 -4.88 -22.37 21.27
C LYS A 250 -5.27 -21.15 20.43
N ASN A 251 -4.85 -19.94 20.83
CA ASN A 251 -5.26 -18.74 20.11
C ASN A 251 -4.19 -18.34 19.10
N VAL A 252 -4.54 -18.49 17.83
CA VAL A 252 -3.68 -18.13 16.71
C VAL A 252 -4.49 -17.43 15.62
N LEU A 253 -3.89 -16.43 15.00
CA LEU A 253 -4.41 -15.75 13.82
C LEU A 253 -3.29 -15.66 12.77
N ALA A 254 -3.45 -16.38 11.67
CA ALA A 254 -2.50 -16.31 10.57
C ALA A 254 -2.77 -15.09 9.69
N GLY A 255 -1.71 -14.54 9.11
CA GLY A 255 -1.80 -13.45 8.15
C GLY A 255 -0.57 -13.35 7.27
N GLY A 256 -0.58 -12.35 6.40
CA GLY A 256 0.52 -12.04 5.50
C GLY A 256 0.12 -10.90 4.58
N GLY A 257 1.06 -10.45 3.75
CA GLY A 257 0.78 -9.34 2.84
C GLY A 257 1.90 -9.07 1.85
N PRO A 258 1.80 -7.97 1.10
CA PRO A 258 2.79 -7.62 0.09
C PRO A 258 4.09 -7.03 0.66
N TYR A 259 4.06 -6.57 1.91
CA TYR A 259 5.21 -5.95 2.59
C TYR A 259 5.69 -6.75 3.81
N THR A 260 4.87 -7.69 4.29
CA THR A 260 5.21 -8.61 5.37
C THR A 260 5.33 -10.02 4.82
N SER A 261 6.25 -10.82 5.36
CA SER A 261 6.19 -12.27 5.15
C SER A 261 4.87 -12.83 5.71
N ASN A 262 4.60 -14.12 5.46
CA ASN A 262 3.56 -14.81 6.21
C ASN A 262 3.90 -14.77 7.71
N TYR A 263 2.88 -14.72 8.55
CA TYR A 263 3.02 -14.62 10.00
C TYR A 263 1.86 -15.28 10.73
N VAL A 264 2.05 -15.45 12.04
CA VAL A 264 1.01 -15.81 13.01
C VAL A 264 1.05 -14.86 14.19
N ILE A 265 -0.12 -14.39 14.62
CA ILE A 265 -0.34 -13.70 15.90
C ILE A 265 -0.86 -14.72 16.90
N SER A 266 -0.31 -14.77 18.12
CA SER A 266 -0.68 -15.74 19.16
C SER A 266 -0.79 -15.12 20.56
N TRP A 267 -1.65 -15.68 21.43
CA TRP A 267 -1.90 -15.19 22.81
C TRP A 267 -2.49 -16.23 23.78
#